data_AF-D8SFJ3-F1
#
_entry.id   AF-D8SFJ3-F1
#
_cell.length_a   1.000
_cell.length_b   1.000
_cell.length_c   1.000
_cell.angle_alpha   90.00
_cell.angle_beta   90.00
_cell.angle_gamma   90.00
#
_symmetry.space_group_name_H-M   'P 1'
#
loop_
_entity.id
_entity.type
_entity.pdbx_description
1 polymer ?
#
loop_
_entity_poly.entity_id
_entity_poly.type
_entity_poly.pdbx_seq_one_letter_code
_entity_poly.pdbx_strand_id
1 'polypeptide(L)'
;SILTGLLSFMMDNSPTTGSLTTSDEEKRRLARSSLAFNCQNVTFRKMFPEYIQKQAEMQTLCEQKSEQQPVNKPGEPENTVAENRRNKDHNRHFMFPGWLGAILLALLCSIMALPLLSL
;
A
#
# COMPACT_ATOMS: atom_id res chain seq x y z
N SER A 1 -2.13 17.61 28.31
CA SER A 1 -3.28 16.89 27.72
C SER A 1 -2.89 15.48 27.34
N ILE A 2 -3.78 14.50 27.51
CA ILE A 2 -3.52 13.07 27.22
C ILE A 2 -3.12 12.85 25.76
N LEU A 3 -3.78 13.55 24.82
CA LEU A 3 -3.49 13.44 23.38
C LEU A 3 -2.06 13.83 23.01
N THR A 4 -1.52 14.88 23.64
CA THR A 4 -0.14 15.31 23.43
C THR A 4 0.85 14.26 23.92
N GLY A 5 0.58 13.64 25.07
CA GLY A 5 1.40 12.55 25.60
C GLY A 5 1.38 11.32 24.67
N LEU A 6 0.20 10.96 24.15
CA LEU A 6 0.06 9.87 23.19
C LEU A 6 0.83 10.14 21.89
N LEU A 7 0.77 11.37 21.36
CA LEU A 7 1.51 11.73 20.16
C LEU A 7 3.03 11.67 20.38
N SER A 8 3.53 12.18 21.50
CA SER A 8 4.95 12.06 21.85
C SER A 8 5.40 10.60 21.91
N PHE A 9 4.56 9.73 22.45
CA PHE A 9 4.81 8.29 22.49
C PHE A 9 4.80 7.63 21.11
N MET A 10 3.87 8.00 20.22
CA MET A 10 3.82 7.46 18.85
C MET A 10 5.02 7.87 17.97
N MET A 11 5.70 8.96 18.33
CA MET A 11 6.90 9.45 17.63
C MET A 11 8.20 8.86 18.20
N ASP A 12 8.14 8.24 19.38
CA ASP A 12 9.27 7.56 19.99
C ASP A 12 9.51 6.19 19.33
N ASN A 13 10.76 5.73 19.32
CA ASN A 13 11.15 4.40 18.83
C ASN A 13 11.37 3.40 19.97
N SER A 14 11.05 3.77 21.22
CA SER A 14 11.12 2.86 22.35
C SER A 14 10.12 1.69 22.20
N PRO A 15 10.56 0.43 22.37
CA PRO A 15 9.70 -0.73 22.18
C PRO A 15 8.65 -0.77 23.28
N THR A 16 7.39 -0.79 22.87
CA THR A 16 6.24 -0.74 23.77
C THR A 16 5.19 -1.78 23.38
N THR A 17 4.27 -2.10 24.31
CA THR A 17 3.26 -3.14 24.07
C THR A 17 2.39 -2.76 22.87
N GLY A 18 2.36 -3.63 21.86
CA GLY A 18 1.63 -3.40 20.62
C GLY A 18 2.37 -2.53 19.58
N SER A 19 3.59 -2.07 19.86
CA SER A 19 4.42 -1.39 18.86
C SER A 19 4.89 -2.36 17.77
N LEU A 20 5.02 -1.83 16.55
CA LEU A 20 5.57 -2.54 15.40
C LEU A 20 6.77 -1.76 14.89
N THR A 21 7.88 -2.46 14.65
CA THR A 21 9.06 -1.86 14.02
C THR A 21 8.99 -2.07 12.51
N THR A 22 8.88 -0.97 11.77
CA THR A 22 8.85 -0.96 10.29
C THR A 22 9.84 0.07 9.75
N SER A 23 10.17 -0.01 8.46
CA SER A 23 11.03 0.97 7.81
C SER A 23 10.34 2.33 7.67
N ASP A 24 11.13 3.40 7.63
CA ASP A 24 10.58 4.76 7.40
C ASP A 24 9.92 4.90 6.03
N GLU A 25 10.40 4.14 5.04
CA GLU A 25 9.76 4.07 3.73
C GLU A 25 8.33 3.50 3.83
N GLU A 26 8.15 2.41 4.59
CA GLU A 26 6.85 1.81 4.81
C GLU A 26 5.93 2.74 5.60
N LYS A 27 6.44 3.38 6.68
CA LYS A 27 5.69 4.40 7.42
C LYS A 27 5.20 5.53 6.50
N ARG A 28 6.08 6.04 5.62
CA ARG A 28 5.72 7.08 4.64
C ARG A 28 4.70 6.59 3.62
N ARG A 29 4.82 5.35 3.15
CA ARG A 29 3.85 4.74 2.22
C ARG A 29 2.47 4.63 2.86
N LEU A 30 2.40 4.11 4.08
CA LEU A 30 1.15 3.99 4.85
C LEU A 30 0.56 5.37 5.17
N ALA A 31 1.40 6.36 5.50
CA ALA A 31 0.94 7.72 5.73
C ALA A 31 0.22 8.29 4.48
N ARG A 32 0.76 8.06 3.27
CA ARG A 32 0.13 8.51 2.02
C ARG A 32 -1.21 7.82 1.76
N SER A 33 -1.34 6.52 2.05
CA SER A 33 -2.60 5.79 1.84
C SER A 33 -3.62 5.95 2.98
N SER A 34 -3.17 6.36 4.17
CA SER A 34 -4.00 6.41 5.38
C SER A 34 -5.23 7.30 5.24
N LEU A 35 -5.14 8.43 4.54
CA LEU A 35 -6.26 9.35 4.39
C LEU A 35 -7.38 8.71 3.56
N ALA A 36 -7.04 8.10 2.43
CA ALA A 36 -8.02 7.42 1.59
C ALA A 36 -8.69 6.24 2.32
N PHE A 37 -7.94 5.53 3.15
CA PHE A 37 -8.48 4.49 4.01
C PHE A 37 -9.45 5.06 5.05
N ASN A 38 -9.05 6.11 5.77
CA ASN A 38 -9.89 6.75 6.79
C ASN A 38 -11.19 7.30 6.22
N CYS A 39 -11.16 7.88 5.02
CA CYS A 39 -12.34 8.46 4.37
C CYS A 39 -13.36 7.41 3.92
N GLN A 40 -13.01 6.12 3.85
CA GLN A 40 -13.99 5.05 3.63
C GLN A 40 -14.86 4.79 4.87
N ASN A 41 -14.39 5.18 6.06
CA ASN A 41 -15.11 4.98 7.30
C ASN A 41 -16.19 6.06 7.51
N VAL A 42 -17.44 5.66 7.68
CA VAL A 42 -18.59 6.56 7.86
C VAL A 42 -18.45 7.46 9.10
N THR A 43 -17.93 6.94 10.20
CA THR A 43 -17.73 7.71 11.44
C THR A 43 -16.65 8.77 11.25
N PHE A 44 -15.54 8.42 10.59
CA PHE A 44 -14.48 9.38 10.27
C PHE A 44 -15.01 10.55 9.44
N ARG A 45 -15.79 10.26 8.39
CA ARG A 45 -16.42 11.29 7.54
C ARG A 45 -17.34 12.25 8.31
N LYS A 46 -18.06 11.74 9.31
CA LYS A 46 -18.96 12.55 10.14
C LYS A 46 -18.20 13.44 11.13
N MET A 47 -17.12 12.92 11.70
CA MET A 47 -16.33 13.62 12.72
C MET A 47 -15.32 14.61 12.12
N PHE A 48 -14.82 14.33 10.91
CA PHE A 48 -13.71 15.03 10.27
C PHE A 48 -14.03 15.37 8.79
N PRO A 49 -15.10 16.13 8.51
CA PRO A 49 -15.55 16.41 7.14
C PRO A 49 -14.52 17.17 6.28
N GLU A 50 -13.70 18.03 6.89
CA GLU A 50 -12.65 18.83 6.23
C GLU A 50 -11.57 17.95 5.57
N TYR A 51 -11.33 16.76 6.11
CA TYR A 51 -10.35 15.83 5.56
C TYR A 51 -10.84 15.11 4.31
N ILE A 52 -12.15 15.06 4.09
CA ILE A 52 -12.75 14.49 2.88
C ILE A 52 -12.48 15.40 1.67
N GLN A 53 -12.63 16.71 1.88
CA GLN A 53 -12.32 17.71 0.86
C GLN A 53 -10.83 17.66 0.49
N LYS A 54 -9.95 17.61 1.51
CA LYS A 54 -8.50 17.49 1.31
C LYS A 54 -8.10 16.22 0.54
N GLN A 55 -8.82 15.12 0.72
CA GLN A 55 -8.57 13.90 -0.05
C GLN A 55 -8.89 14.12 -1.54
N ALA A 56 -10.03 14.74 -1.85
CA ALA A 56 -10.43 15.02 -3.23
C ALA A 56 -9.39 15.92 -3.93
N GLU A 57 -8.91 16.97 -3.25
CA GLU A 57 -7.85 17.84 -3.76
C GLU A 57 -6.56 17.05 -4.06
N MET A 58 -6.12 16.18 -3.14
CA MET A 58 -4.93 15.35 -3.37
C MET A 58 -5.09 14.37 -4.55
N GLN A 59 -6.28 13.83 -4.79
CA GLN A 59 -6.54 12.96 -5.93
C GLN A 59 -6.38 13.71 -7.25
N THR A 60 -6.97 14.92 -7.36
CA THR A 60 -6.85 15.74 -8.57
C THR A 60 -5.39 16.12 -8.88
N LEU A 61 -4.59 16.44 -7.86
CA LEU A 61 -3.17 16.76 -8.01
C LEU A 61 -2.33 15.54 -8.43
N CYS A 62 -2.68 14.34 -7.95
CA CYS A 62 -2.01 13.11 -8.34
C CYS A 62 -2.30 12.72 -9.80
N GLU A 63 -3.54 12.90 -10.27
CA GLU A 63 -3.96 12.61 -11.64
C GLU A 63 -3.29 13.56 -12.66
N GLN A 64 -3.12 14.84 -12.31
CA GLN A 64 -2.42 15.80 -13.15
C GLN A 64 -0.91 15.53 -13.28
N LYS A 65 -0.29 14.90 -12.28
CA LYS A 65 1.15 14.61 -12.26
C LYS A 65 1.54 13.39 -13.11
N SER A 66 0.58 12.54 -13.48
CA SER A 66 0.85 11.37 -14.34
C SER A 66 1.13 11.69 -15.81
N GLU A 67 0.90 12.93 -16.28
CA GLU A 67 1.09 13.29 -17.70
C GLU A 67 2.38 14.10 -18.01
N GLN A 68 3.24 14.42 -17.02
CA GLN A 68 4.51 15.12 -17.27
C GLN A 68 5.67 14.61 -16.38
N GLN A 69 6.68 14.00 -17.00
CA GLN A 69 8.05 13.80 -16.48
C GLN A 69 9.04 14.42 -17.47
N PRO A 70 10.06 15.22 -17.06
CA PRO A 70 11.22 14.68 -16.32
C PRO A 70 11.86 15.58 -15.20
N VAL A 71 12.50 14.91 -14.21
CA VAL A 71 13.76 15.15 -13.44
C VAL A 71 14.13 16.55 -12.86
N ASN A 72 14.35 16.64 -11.52
CA ASN A 72 15.61 17.12 -10.85
C ASN A 72 15.52 17.14 -9.28
N LYS A 73 16.58 16.68 -8.59
CA LYS A 73 16.95 16.83 -7.14
C LYS A 73 17.59 18.24 -6.89
N PRO A 74 17.87 18.80 -5.68
CA PRO A 74 18.44 18.16 -4.45
C PRO A 74 18.09 18.76 -3.04
N GLY A 75 18.54 18.13 -1.95
CA GLY A 75 18.66 18.74 -0.60
C GLY A 75 18.66 17.75 0.59
N GLU A 76 19.85 17.41 1.09
CA GLU A 76 20.14 16.61 2.30
C GLU A 76 20.05 17.47 3.59
N PRO A 77 19.85 16.89 4.79
CA PRO A 77 21.01 16.65 5.63
C PRO A 77 21.07 15.26 6.26
N GLU A 78 22.32 14.85 6.36
CA GLU A 78 22.94 13.65 6.88
C GLU A 78 22.77 13.51 8.41
N ASN A 79 22.45 12.30 8.88
CA ASN A 79 22.98 11.75 10.13
C ASN A 79 22.92 10.22 10.05
N THR A 80 24.11 9.65 9.92
CA THR A 80 24.44 8.24 9.74
C THR A 80 24.34 7.46 11.05
N VAL A 81 23.57 6.37 11.08
CA VAL A 81 23.96 5.13 11.76
C VAL A 81 23.50 3.94 10.90
N ALA A 82 24.45 3.36 10.18
CA ALA A 82 24.39 1.98 9.70
C ALA A 82 24.40 1.06 10.94
N GLU A 83 23.81 -0.14 11.01
CA GLU A 83 23.80 -1.24 10.08
C GLU A 83 23.04 -2.38 10.80
N ASN A 84 22.01 -2.99 10.21
CA ASN A 84 22.01 -4.45 10.07
C ASN A 84 20.97 -4.91 9.05
N ARG A 85 21.45 -5.72 8.13
CA ARG A 85 20.74 -6.30 7.00
C ARG A 85 20.04 -7.58 7.46
N ARG A 86 18.75 -7.70 7.16
CA ARG A 86 18.10 -8.87 6.54
C ARG A 86 16.59 -8.66 6.51
N ASN A 87 16.14 -7.91 5.50
CA ASN A 87 14.76 -7.96 5.06
C ASN A 87 14.55 -9.30 4.34
N LYS A 88 13.81 -10.23 4.97
CA LYS A 88 13.23 -11.38 4.26
C LYS A 88 11.77 -11.06 4.01
N ASP A 89 11.59 -10.27 2.97
CA ASP A 89 10.34 -10.00 2.28
C ASP A 89 9.67 -11.34 1.94
N HIS A 90 8.57 -11.66 2.63
CA HIS A 90 7.62 -12.66 2.20
C HIS A 90 6.25 -12.01 2.01
N ASN A 91 6.18 -10.92 1.26
CA ASN A 91 4.95 -10.63 0.53
C ASN A 91 4.96 -11.40 -0.80
N ARG A 92 4.98 -12.74 -0.71
CA ARG A 92 4.62 -13.58 -1.85
C ARG A 92 3.12 -13.50 -2.00
N HIS A 93 2.66 -12.49 -2.73
CA HIS A 93 1.43 -12.63 -3.49
C HIS A 93 1.58 -13.93 -4.30
N PHE A 94 0.78 -14.94 -3.97
CA PHE A 94 0.74 -16.21 -4.71
C PHE A 94 0.15 -15.89 -6.08
N MET A 95 0.98 -15.34 -6.98
CA MET A 95 0.62 -15.13 -8.37
C MET A 95 0.47 -16.52 -8.98
N PHE A 96 -0.74 -17.05 -8.95
CA PHE A 96 -1.10 -18.12 -9.85
C PHE A 96 -0.76 -17.63 -11.26
N PRO A 97 0.18 -18.27 -11.96
CA PRO A 97 0.65 -17.77 -13.24
C PRO A 97 -0.55 -17.75 -14.19
N GLY A 98 -0.74 -16.66 -14.94
CA GLY A 98 -1.85 -16.54 -15.90
C GLY A 98 -1.93 -17.70 -16.90
N TRP A 99 -0.82 -18.42 -17.10
CA TRP A 99 -0.77 -19.63 -17.91
C TRP A 99 -1.57 -20.80 -17.33
N LEU A 100 -1.78 -20.86 -16.01
CA LEU A 100 -2.59 -21.89 -15.37
C LEU A 100 -4.06 -21.81 -15.80
N GLY A 101 -4.57 -20.59 -16.00
CA GLY A 101 -5.92 -20.37 -16.54
C GLY A 101 -6.06 -20.88 -17.98
N ALA A 102 -5.04 -20.68 -18.81
CA ALA A 102 -5.03 -21.20 -20.19
C ALA A 102 -4.96 -22.74 -20.23
N ILE A 103 -4.19 -23.37 -19.33
CA ILE A 103 -4.13 -24.84 -19.21
C ILE A 103 -5.50 -25.40 -18.79
N LEU A 104 -6.17 -24.78 -17.83
CA LEU A 104 -7.50 -25.21 -17.38
C LEU A 104 -8.52 -25.12 -18.51
N LEU A 105 -8.51 -24.03 -19.29
CA LEU A 105 -9.40 -23.85 -20.42
C LEU A 105 -9.13 -24.88 -21.53
N ALA A 106 -7.86 -25.16 -21.84
CA ALA A 106 -7.49 -26.16 -22.84
C ALA A 106 -7.98 -27.57 -22.45
N LEU A 107 -7.84 -27.96 -21.18
CA LEU A 107 -8.35 -29.25 -20.68
C LEU A 107 -9.88 -29.32 -20.75
N LEU A 108 -10.58 -28.24 -20.37
CA LEU A 108 -12.03 -28.16 -20.45
C LEU A 108 -12.52 -28.30 -21.91
N CYS A 109 -11.91 -27.57 -22.85
CA CYS A 109 -12.25 -27.65 -24.27
C CYS A 109 -11.99 -29.06 -24.84
N SER A 110 -10.90 -29.71 -24.45
CA SER A 110 -10.60 -31.07 -24.89
C SER A 110 -11.66 -32.06 -24.41
N ILE A 111 -12.07 -32.01 -23.13
CA ILE A 111 -13.10 -32.89 -22.57
C ILE A 111 -14.44 -32.72 -23.28
N MET A 112 -14.81 -31.47 -23.60
CA MET A 112 -16.07 -31.17 -24.29
C MET A 112 -16.07 -31.57 -25.79
N ALA A 113 -14.89 -31.72 -26.40
CA ALA A 113 -14.75 -32.15 -27.79
C ALA A 113 -14.70 -33.68 -27.96
N LEU A 114 -14.31 -34.44 -26.93
CA LEU A 114 -14.31 -35.91 -26.94
C LEU A 114 -15.67 -36.55 -27.32
N PRO A 115 -16.84 -36.11 -26.81
CA PRO A 115 -18.13 -36.71 -27.18
C PRO A 115 -18.55 -36.43 -28.63
N LEU A 116 -17.93 -35.48 -29.33
CA LEU A 116 -18.23 -35.18 -30.73
C LEU A 116 -17.46 -36.09 -31.71
N LEU A 117 -16.44 -36.82 -31.24
CA LEU A 117 -15.61 -37.69 -32.07
C LEU A 117 -16.00 -39.18 -31.97
N SER A 118 -16.90 -39.52 -31.04
CA SER A 118 -17.41 -40.88 -30.84
C SER A 118 -18.78 -41.13 -31.50
N LEU A 119 -19.19 -40.27 -32.44
CA LEU A 119 -20.38 -40.44 -33.30
C LEU A 119 -19.93 -40.57 -34.76
#